data_AF-A0AAV9CT85-F1
#
_entry.id   AF-A0AAV9CT85-F1
#
_cell.length_a   1.000
_cell.length_b   1.000
_cell.length_c   1.000
_cell.angle_alpha   90.00
_cell.angle_beta   90.00
_cell.angle_gamma   90.00
#
_symmetry.space_group_name_H-M   'P 1'
#
loop_
_entity.id
_entity.type
_entity.pdbx_description
1 polymer ?
#
loop_
_entity_poly.entity_id
_entity_poly.type
_entity_poly.pdbx_seq_one_letter_code
_entity_poly.pdbx_strand_id
1 'polypeptide(L)'
;MCSGQAGGPNPTVPFVNRFPHKLDNKYYRNLKKMKGLLTSDQTLLSSPSTAGIVWGHAKHHHKWTDEFAAAMVKLGSVGVLTGDEGEVRKNCGFVN
;
A
#
# COMPACT_ATOMS: atom_id res chain seq x y z
N MET A 1 -1.24 1.75 -22.19
CA MET A 1 0.22 1.63 -22.02
C MET A 1 0.77 3.03 -21.81
N CYS A 2 1.74 3.22 -20.91
CA CYS A 2 2.35 4.54 -20.71
C CYS A 2 3.32 4.81 -21.87
N SER A 3 3.02 5.82 -22.69
CA SER A 3 3.66 6.03 -24.00
C SER A 3 5.03 6.73 -23.95
N GLY A 4 5.63 6.90 -22.77
CA GLY A 4 6.98 7.45 -22.60
C GLY A 4 7.19 8.92 -23.04
N GLN A 5 6.13 9.63 -23.42
CA GLN A 5 6.22 11.02 -23.87
C GLN A 5 6.14 12.01 -22.69
N ALA A 6 7.10 12.93 -22.61
CA ALA A 6 7.06 14.07 -21.70
C ALA A 6 6.10 15.15 -22.24
N GLY A 7 5.24 15.70 -21.38
CA GLY A 7 4.32 16.80 -21.73
C GLY A 7 2.93 16.40 -22.23
N GLY A 8 2.57 15.11 -22.18
CA GLY A 8 1.22 14.63 -22.47
C GLY A 8 0.24 14.73 -21.29
N PRO A 9 -0.99 14.20 -21.43
CA PRO A 9 -1.89 13.96 -20.30
C PRO A 9 -1.15 13.20 -19.19
N ASN A 10 -1.61 13.32 -17.94
CA ASN A 10 -1.07 12.55 -16.81
C ASN A 10 -1.88 11.25 -16.63
N PRO A 11 -1.64 10.18 -17.43
CA PRO A 11 -2.42 8.97 -17.32
C PRO A 11 -2.16 8.29 -15.98
N THR A 12 -3.22 7.78 -15.38
CA THR A 12 -3.12 6.87 -14.24
C THR A 12 -3.34 5.44 -14.72
N VAL A 13 -2.70 4.49 -14.03
CA VAL A 13 -2.94 3.06 -14.24
C VAL A 13 -3.35 2.46 -12.90
N PRO A 14 -4.30 1.51 -12.88
CA PRO A 14 -4.69 0.88 -11.62
C PRO A 14 -3.53 0.09 -11.04
N PHE A 15 -3.29 0.28 -9.75
CA PHE A 15 -2.22 -0.40 -9.01
C PHE A 15 -2.39 -1.93 -9.01
N VAL A 16 -3.64 -2.39 -8.97
CA VAL A 16 -4.02 -3.80 -9.08
C VAL A 16 -4.89 -3.98 -10.32
N ASN A 17 -4.43 -4.78 -11.27
CA ASN A 17 -5.09 -4.98 -12.58
C ASN A 17 -6.48 -5.64 -12.55
N ARG A 18 -6.90 -6.22 -11.41
CA ARG A 18 -8.18 -6.90 -11.23
C ARG A 18 -8.81 -6.44 -9.93
N PHE A 19 -10.00 -5.87 -10.02
CA PHE A 19 -10.74 -5.27 -8.90
C PHE A 19 -9.97 -4.11 -8.23
N PRO A 20 -9.63 -3.06 -8.99
CA PRO A 20 -8.77 -1.97 -8.50
C PRO A 20 -9.36 -1.18 -7.33
N HIS A 21 -10.67 -1.31 -7.10
CA HIS A 21 -11.38 -0.64 -6.01
C HIS A 21 -11.67 -1.56 -4.82
N LYS A 22 -11.14 -2.79 -4.81
CA LYS A 22 -11.30 -3.73 -3.69
C LYS A 22 -9.97 -3.88 -2.95
N LEU A 23 -10.01 -3.63 -1.65
CA LEU A 23 -8.90 -3.94 -0.75
C LEU A 23 -8.92 -5.45 -0.47
N ASP A 24 -8.06 -6.19 -1.16
CA ASP A 24 -7.90 -7.64 -0.99
C ASP A 24 -6.45 -8.11 -1.23
N ASN A 25 -6.20 -9.40 -1.00
CA ASN A 25 -4.87 -9.99 -1.17
C ASN A 25 -4.44 -10.23 -2.64
N LYS A 26 -5.21 -9.75 -3.65
CA LYS A 26 -4.82 -9.89 -5.06
C LYS A 26 -3.56 -9.11 -5.38
N TYR A 27 -3.24 -8.07 -4.62
CA TYR A 27 -1.95 -7.39 -4.68
C TYR A 27 -0.79 -8.41 -4.64
N TYR A 28 -0.73 -9.24 -3.59
CA TYR A 28 0.31 -10.28 -3.44
C TYR A 28 0.20 -11.39 -4.49
N ARG A 29 -1.02 -11.74 -4.94
CA ARG A 29 -1.21 -12.70 -6.04
C ARG A 29 -0.66 -12.18 -7.37
N ASN A 30 -0.64 -10.87 -7.58
CA ASN A 30 -0.04 -10.24 -8.75
C ASN A 30 1.48 -10.24 -8.68
N LEU A 31 2.08 -10.00 -7.50
CA LEU A 31 3.54 -10.07 -7.32
C LEU A 31 4.08 -11.45 -7.72
N LYS A 32 3.39 -12.52 -7.32
CA LYS A 32 3.72 -13.91 -7.71
C LYS A 32 3.69 -14.17 -9.22
N LYS A 33 2.95 -13.34 -9.97
CA LYS A 33 2.83 -13.44 -11.42
C LYS A 33 3.74 -12.46 -12.14
N MET A 34 4.69 -11.84 -11.43
CA MET A 34 5.56 -10.77 -11.93
C MET A 34 4.75 -9.59 -12.49
N LYS A 35 3.63 -9.26 -11.84
CA LYS A 35 2.72 -8.18 -12.23
C LYS A 35 2.67 -7.06 -11.18
N GLY A 36 3.73 -6.85 -10.40
CA GLY A 36 3.90 -5.63 -9.62
C GLY A 36 4.01 -4.42 -10.55
N LEU A 37 3.40 -3.30 -10.18
CA LEU A 37 3.42 -2.10 -11.02
C LEU A 37 4.72 -1.31 -10.80
N LEU A 38 5.12 -1.16 -9.55
CA LEU A 38 6.34 -0.44 -9.18
C LEU A 38 7.48 -1.42 -8.93
N THR A 39 8.71 -0.96 -9.09
CA THR A 39 9.91 -1.73 -8.72
C THR A 39 9.87 -2.14 -7.25
N SER A 40 9.46 -1.23 -6.36
CA SER A 40 9.32 -1.52 -4.92
C SER A 40 8.36 -2.67 -4.63
N ASP A 41 7.29 -2.83 -5.42
CA ASP A 41 6.35 -3.94 -5.27
C ASP A 41 7.00 -5.27 -5.62
N GLN A 42 7.68 -5.32 -6.77
CA GLN A 42 8.28 -6.58 -7.23
C GLN A 42 9.48 -6.98 -6.38
N THR A 43 10.17 -6.01 -5.76
CA THR A 43 11.23 -6.24 -4.79
C THR A 43 10.78 -7.04 -3.57
N LEU A 44 9.51 -6.92 -3.15
CA LEU A 44 8.98 -7.71 -2.03
C LEU A 44 9.05 -9.22 -2.28
N LEU A 45 8.95 -9.66 -3.54
CA LEU A 45 9.08 -11.07 -3.89
C LEU A 45 10.53 -11.50 -4.15
N SER A 46 11.37 -10.61 -4.70
CA SER A 46 12.76 -10.95 -5.01
C SER A 46 13.68 -10.90 -3.79
N SER A 47 13.31 -10.17 -2.74
CA SER A 47 14.07 -10.14 -1.49
C SER A 47 13.82 -11.38 -0.63
N PRO A 48 14.88 -12.09 -0.18
CA PRO A 48 14.73 -13.27 0.69
C PRO A 48 13.97 -13.01 1.99
N SER A 49 14.10 -11.81 2.56
CA SER A 49 13.47 -11.45 3.84
C SER A 49 11.95 -11.27 3.75
N THR A 50 11.41 -10.95 2.56
CA THR A 50 10.00 -10.62 2.37
C THR A 50 9.26 -11.61 1.49
N ALA A 51 9.97 -12.43 0.71
CA ALA A 51 9.36 -13.40 -0.21
C ALA A 51 8.36 -14.32 0.52
N GLY A 52 8.74 -14.88 1.67
CA GLY A 52 7.87 -15.75 2.46
C GLY A 52 6.56 -15.09 2.90
N ILE A 53 6.61 -13.80 3.23
CA ILE A 53 5.45 -12.99 3.61
C ILE A 53 4.53 -12.83 2.39
N VAL A 54 5.08 -12.48 1.22
CA VAL A 54 4.33 -12.38 -0.04
C VAL A 54 3.60 -13.69 -0.37
N TRP A 55 4.29 -14.83 -0.24
CA TRP A 55 3.70 -16.15 -0.45
C TRP A 55 2.55 -16.44 0.53
N GLY A 56 2.76 -16.12 1.82
CA GLY A 56 1.76 -16.28 2.87
C GLY A 56 0.50 -15.47 2.60
N HIS A 57 0.65 -14.16 2.36
CA HIS A 57 -0.47 -13.25 2.09
C HIS A 57 -1.21 -13.60 0.80
N ALA A 58 -0.51 -13.99 -0.26
CA ALA A 58 -1.14 -14.40 -1.51
C ALA A 58 -1.98 -15.69 -1.35
N LYS A 59 -1.59 -16.59 -0.44
CA LYS A 59 -2.27 -17.87 -0.19
C LYS A 59 -3.42 -17.73 0.81
N HIS A 60 -3.25 -16.90 1.84
CA HIS A 60 -4.17 -16.81 2.98
C HIS A 60 -4.71 -15.39 3.12
N HIS A 61 -5.95 -15.16 2.63
CA HIS A 61 -6.59 -13.84 2.69
C HIS A 61 -6.77 -13.35 4.13
N HIS A 62 -7.22 -14.22 5.06
CA HIS A 62 -7.42 -13.86 6.47
C HIS A 62 -6.10 -13.42 7.13
N LYS A 63 -5.00 -14.15 6.88
CA LYS A 63 -3.68 -13.80 7.42
C LYS A 63 -3.27 -12.39 6.97
N TRP A 64 -3.49 -12.07 5.69
CA TRP A 64 -3.22 -10.72 5.19
C TRP A 64 -4.14 -9.68 5.85
N THR A 65 -5.45 -9.92 5.97
CA THR A 65 -6.36 -8.93 6.59
C THR A 65 -6.00 -8.66 8.04
N ASP A 66 -5.66 -9.70 8.80
CA ASP A 66 -5.35 -9.60 10.23
C ASP A 66 -4.05 -8.83 10.45
N GLU A 67 -3.00 -9.17 9.69
CA GLU A 67 -1.70 -8.47 9.76
C GLU A 67 -1.79 -7.05 9.22
N PHE A 68 -2.61 -6.80 8.18
CA PHE A 68 -2.85 -5.45 7.66
C PHE A 68 -3.54 -4.57 8.71
N ALA A 69 -4.58 -5.08 9.37
CA ALA A 69 -5.27 -4.34 10.43
C ALA A 69 -4.33 -3.99 11.59
N ALA A 70 -3.55 -4.98 12.07
CA ALA A 70 -2.57 -4.77 13.12
C ALA A 70 -1.49 -3.74 12.72
N ALA A 71 -1.00 -3.81 11.48
CA ALA A 71 -0.02 -2.86 10.96
C ALA A 71 -0.58 -1.43 10.88
N MET A 72 -1.83 -1.25 10.47
CA MET A 72 -2.46 0.07 10.39
C MET A 72 -2.71 0.69 11.77
N VAL A 73 -3.08 -0.11 12.77
CA VAL A 73 -3.18 0.37 14.18
C VAL A 73 -1.83 0.83 14.68
N LYS A 74 -0.77 0.03 14.45
CA LYS A 74 0.60 0.39 14.86
C LYS A 74 1.12 1.63 14.12
N LEU A 75 0.79 1.79 12.84
CA LEU A 75 1.17 2.97 12.06
C LEU A 75 0.49 4.23 12.61
N GLY A 76 -0.77 4.12 13.04
CA GLY A 76 -1.54 5.22 13.60
C GLY A 76 -1.00 5.77 14.92
N SER A 77 -0.09 5.06 15.60
CA SER A 77 0.54 5.52 16.85
C SER A 77 1.94 6.12 16.66
N VAL A 78 2.43 6.24 15.43
CA VAL A 78 3.79 6.76 15.17
C VAL A 78 3.80 8.28 15.26
N GLY A 79 4.60 8.84 16.18
CA GLY A 79 4.87 10.28 16.25
C GLY A 79 3.63 11.14 16.56
N VAL A 80 2.64 10.57 17.24
CA VAL A 80 1.40 11.27 17.60
C VAL A 80 1.65 12.33 18.69
N LEU A 81 0.90 13.43 18.62
CA LEU A 81 0.82 14.45 19.66
C LEU A 81 -0.28 14.06 20.65
N THR A 82 0.00 14.13 21.94
CA THR A 82 -0.91 13.67 23.01
C THR A 82 -1.06 14.69 24.12
N GLY A 83 -2.12 14.57 24.92
CA GLY A 83 -2.40 15.54 26.01
C GLY A 83 -2.59 16.95 25.45
N ASP A 84 -1.81 17.89 25.94
CA ASP A 84 -1.86 19.31 25.53
C ASP A 84 -0.85 19.63 24.40
N GLU A 85 -0.23 18.62 23.78
CA GLU A 85 0.67 18.81 22.65
C GLU A 85 -0.11 19.16 21.36
N GLY A 86 0.28 20.25 20.70
CA GLY A 86 -0.31 20.68 19.43
C GLY A 86 -1.63 21.42 19.59
N GLU A 87 -2.59 21.17 18.69
CA GLU A 87 -3.89 21.83 18.69
C GLU A 87 -4.97 20.99 17.99
N VAL A 88 -6.24 21.20 18.38
CA VAL A 88 -7.39 20.73 17.60
C VAL A 88 -7.69 21.76 16.53
N ARG A 89 -7.38 21.43 15.27
CA ARG A 89 -7.61 22.36 14.13
C ARG A 89 -9.09 22.53 13.85
N LYS A 90 -9.50 23.79 13.67
CA LYS A 90 -10.86 24.15 13.18
C LYS A 90 -10.99 23.95 11.68
N ASN A 91 -9.88 24.09 10.96
CA ASN A 91 -9.77 23.81 9.53
C ASN A 91 -8.45 23.09 9.26
N CYS A 92 -8.49 21.87 8.73
CA CYS A 92 -7.27 21.08 8.49
C CYS A 92 -6.29 21.72 7.51
N GLY A 93 -6.75 22.64 6.65
CA GLY A 93 -5.94 23.36 5.67
C GLY A 93 -5.10 24.51 6.24
N PHE A 94 -5.32 24.90 7.50
CA PHE A 94 -4.60 26.01 8.16
C PHE A 94 -4.22 25.64 9.60
N VAL A 95 -3.18 26.27 10.13
CA VAL A 95 -2.91 26.32 11.58
C VAL A 95 -3.89 27.34 12.18
N ASN A 96 -4.39 27.09 13.39
CA ASN A 96 -5.34 28.03 14.00
C ASN A 96 -4.71 29.39 14.33
#